data_AF-A0A1L9SZT8-F1
#
_entry.id   AF-A0A1L9SZT8-F1
#
_cell.length_a   1.000
_cell.length_b   1.000
_cell.length_c   1.000
_cell.angle_alpha   90.00
_cell.angle_beta   90.00
_cell.angle_gamma   90.00
#
_symmetry.space_group_name_H-M   'P 1'
#
loop_
_entity.id
_entity.type
_entity.pdbx_description
1 polymer ?
#
loop_
_entity_poly.entity_id
_entity_poly.type
_entity_poly.pdbx_seq_one_letter_code
_entity_poly.pdbx_strand_id
1 'polypeptide(L)'
;MMGDPNIPRALRGDTTLPNATPSPYRTFSEIRNAMLSSTDNTELTFNIIIFLQVGLPFLMHFQKTTTSKTSYHARVISTRIHDVPQMWLSLEASTMQATGFLSQDERQHLLTVVGTKFEGFAFPYVGSRKEPDWAILPSTDTLPSVAAESGWSDNWSKLIGDMELLLVGGRPNIQLVLLFTWSKRVHNRVAGELRAYERTAAGDASERFCSGIFPIPEEGPAGIAVTRGELFGVSGVFPGRNAADVWELSFARLREIAARMIRAGGCVPA
;
A
#
# COMPACT_ATOMS: atom_id res chain seq x y z
N MET A 1 -18.18 -35.21 23.99
CA MET A 1 -18.50 -35.83 22.69
C MET A 1 -20.01 -35.70 22.47
N MET A 2 -20.42 -34.81 21.57
CA MET A 2 -21.80 -34.65 21.14
C MET A 2 -21.75 -34.57 19.61
N GLY A 3 -22.40 -35.53 18.95
CA GLY A 3 -22.38 -35.70 17.50
C GLY A 3 -23.39 -34.80 16.79
N ASP A 4 -23.08 -34.50 15.52
CA ASP A 4 -23.89 -33.71 14.58
C ASP A 4 -25.15 -34.52 14.14
N PRO A 5 -26.37 -33.94 14.12
CA PRO A 5 -27.62 -34.65 13.83
C PRO A 5 -27.86 -35.01 12.35
N ASN A 6 -27.00 -34.60 11.41
CA ASN A 6 -27.31 -34.67 9.98
C ASN A 6 -26.52 -35.71 9.17
N ILE A 7 -26.20 -36.87 9.75
CA ILE A 7 -25.62 -37.99 8.98
C ILE A 7 -26.71 -39.04 8.73
N PRO A 8 -27.25 -39.17 7.50
CA PRO A 8 -28.03 -40.33 7.13
C PRO A 8 -27.13 -41.57 7.18
N ARG A 9 -27.55 -42.53 7.98
CA ARG A 9 -26.88 -43.83 8.13
C ARG A 9 -27.09 -44.63 6.84
N ALA A 10 -26.10 -44.64 5.95
CA ALA A 10 -26.10 -45.47 4.75
C ALA A 10 -25.38 -46.80 5.02
N LEU A 11 -26.11 -47.90 4.79
CA LEU A 11 -25.65 -49.28 4.83
C LEU A 11 -24.72 -49.60 3.64
N ARG A 12 -23.84 -50.59 3.84
CA ARG A 12 -22.95 -51.24 2.87
C ARG A 12 -23.53 -51.29 1.44
N GLY A 13 -22.81 -50.71 0.48
CA GLY A 13 -23.01 -50.91 -0.95
C GLY A 13 -22.08 -49.99 -1.76
N ASP A 14 -21.21 -50.59 -2.57
CA ASP A 14 -20.32 -49.90 -3.51
C ASP A 14 -21.10 -48.86 -4.33
N THR A 15 -20.90 -47.59 -4.00
CA THR A 15 -21.38 -46.47 -4.81
C THR A 15 -20.31 -45.39 -4.76
N THR A 16 -19.69 -45.10 -5.89
CA THR A 16 -18.85 -43.93 -6.07
C THR A 16 -19.65 -42.69 -5.71
N LEU A 17 -19.32 -42.08 -4.57
CA LEU A 17 -19.90 -40.81 -4.13
C LEU A 17 -19.66 -39.75 -5.22
N PRO A 18 -20.70 -39.04 -5.68
CA PRO A 18 -20.52 -37.92 -6.60
C PRO A 18 -19.60 -36.88 -5.94
N ASN A 19 -18.66 -36.34 -6.72
CA ASN A 19 -17.75 -35.26 -6.32
C ASN A 19 -18.51 -34.21 -5.50
N ALA A 20 -18.34 -34.26 -4.17
CA ALA A 20 -18.99 -33.34 -3.27
C ALA A 20 -18.55 -31.93 -3.64
N THR A 21 -19.52 -31.07 -3.99
CA THR A 21 -19.29 -29.65 -4.23
C THR A 21 -18.57 -29.09 -2.98
N PRO A 22 -17.37 -28.51 -3.12
CA PRO A 22 -16.61 -28.07 -1.96
C PRO A 22 -17.44 -27.05 -1.17
N SER A 23 -17.64 -27.31 0.13
CA SER A 23 -18.38 -26.39 0.99
C SER A 23 -17.60 -25.09 1.14
N PRO A 24 -18.27 -23.94 1.38
CA PRO A 24 -17.59 -22.67 1.63
C PRO A 24 -16.52 -22.79 2.73
N TYR A 25 -16.77 -23.57 3.79
CA TYR A 25 -15.75 -23.78 4.82
C TYR A 25 -14.50 -24.51 4.32
N ARG A 26 -14.66 -25.49 3.44
CA ARG A 26 -13.55 -26.22 2.84
C ARG A 26 -12.76 -25.32 1.89
N THR A 27 -13.45 -24.56 1.05
CA THR A 27 -12.81 -23.58 0.15
C THR A 27 -12.07 -22.50 0.95
N PHE A 28 -12.66 -21.96 2.03
CA PHE A 28 -11.98 -21.01 2.91
C PHE A 28 -10.76 -21.63 3.59
N SER A 29 -10.84 -22.87 4.07
CA SER A 29 -9.70 -23.55 4.68
C SER A 29 -8.60 -23.86 3.67
N GLU A 30 -8.94 -24.22 2.43
CA GLU A 30 -7.98 -24.45 1.34
C GLU A 30 -7.28 -23.14 0.95
N ILE A 31 -8.04 -22.05 0.83
CA ILE A 31 -7.52 -20.69 0.63
C ILE A 31 -6.57 -20.32 1.78
N ARG A 32 -7.01 -20.44 3.03
CA ARG A 32 -6.23 -20.11 4.22
C ARG A 32 -4.97 -20.96 4.32
N ASN A 33 -5.04 -22.25 4.04
CA ASN A 33 -3.88 -23.14 4.11
C ASN A 33 -2.89 -22.83 2.98
N ALA A 34 -3.37 -22.62 1.75
CA ALA A 34 -2.55 -22.18 0.63
C ALA A 34 -1.85 -20.85 0.95
N MET A 35 -2.54 -19.90 1.58
CA MET A 35 -1.99 -18.62 2.05
C MET A 35 -0.92 -18.81 3.13
N LEU A 36 -1.22 -19.57 4.18
CA LEU A 36 -0.27 -19.82 5.29
C LEU A 36 0.96 -20.60 4.83
N SER A 37 0.82 -21.42 3.79
CA SER A 37 1.94 -22.12 3.16
C SER A 37 2.67 -21.29 2.10
N SER A 38 2.05 -20.20 1.61
CA SER A 38 2.66 -19.37 0.57
C SER A 38 3.61 -18.37 1.21
N THR A 39 4.89 -18.52 0.90
CA THR A 39 5.93 -17.53 1.18
C THR A 39 6.16 -16.59 -0.01
N ASP A 40 5.40 -16.74 -1.10
CA ASP A 40 5.62 -16.12 -2.41
C ASP A 40 4.40 -15.32 -2.92
N ASN A 41 4.65 -14.41 -3.87
CA ASN A 41 3.61 -13.78 -4.68
C ASN A 41 3.03 -14.82 -5.65
N THR A 42 1.96 -15.48 -5.23
CA THR A 42 1.29 -16.53 -6.01
C THR A 42 -0.11 -16.09 -6.37
N GLU A 43 -0.44 -16.19 -7.66
CA GLU A 43 -1.80 -16.04 -8.14
C GLU A 43 -2.57 -17.30 -7.80
N LEU A 44 -3.58 -17.15 -6.94
CA LEU A 44 -4.43 -18.26 -6.56
C LEU A 44 -5.77 -18.12 -7.27
N THR A 45 -6.08 -19.09 -8.13
CA THR A 45 -7.36 -19.17 -8.84
C THR A 45 -8.31 -20.05 -8.05
N PHE A 46 -9.43 -19.48 -7.63
CA PHE A 46 -10.47 -20.22 -6.93
C PHE A 46 -11.82 -20.07 -7.64
N ASN A 47 -12.57 -21.17 -7.69
CA ASN A 47 -13.99 -21.16 -8.04
C ASN A 47 -14.78 -20.92 -6.74
N ILE A 48 -15.17 -19.69 -6.44
CA ILE A 48 -15.82 -19.33 -5.16
C ILE A 48 -17.27 -18.90 -5.36
N ILE A 49 -18.14 -19.42 -4.51
CA ILE A 49 -19.48 -18.90 -4.21
C ILE A 49 -19.34 -18.01 -2.97
N ILE A 50 -19.38 -16.68 -3.18
CA ILE A 50 -19.47 -15.54 -2.24
C ILE A 50 -19.07 -15.80 -0.76
N PHE A 51 -17.98 -15.16 -0.29
CA PHE A 51 -17.69 -15.03 1.15
C PHE A 51 -18.05 -13.65 1.69
N LEU A 52 -18.72 -13.67 2.85
CA LEU A 52 -18.81 -12.58 3.81
C LEU A 52 -17.47 -12.40 4.55
N GLN A 53 -17.14 -11.15 4.78
CA GLN A 53 -15.92 -10.61 5.36
C GLN A 53 -15.56 -11.27 6.71
N VAL A 54 -14.43 -11.97 6.76
CA VAL A 54 -13.81 -12.40 8.04
C VAL A 54 -12.36 -11.95 8.04
N GLY A 55 -11.99 -11.16 9.06
CA GLY A 55 -10.70 -10.51 9.19
C GLY A 55 -9.53 -11.51 9.17
N LEU A 56 -8.61 -11.29 8.23
CA LEU A 56 -7.35 -11.99 8.10
C LEU A 56 -6.19 -10.98 8.20
N PRO A 57 -5.01 -11.39 8.69
CA PRO A 57 -3.82 -10.52 8.82
C PRO A 57 -3.10 -10.24 7.48
N PHE A 58 -3.75 -10.54 6.35
CA PHE A 58 -3.24 -10.30 4.99
C PHE A 58 -4.21 -9.37 4.27
N LEU A 59 -3.68 -8.35 3.60
CA LEU A 59 -4.48 -7.52 2.70
C LEU A 59 -4.76 -8.32 1.41
N MET A 60 -6.00 -8.79 1.25
CA MET A 60 -6.44 -9.50 0.06
C MET A 60 -6.99 -8.52 -0.98
N HIS A 61 -6.36 -8.45 -2.16
CA HIS A 61 -6.97 -7.81 -3.32
C HIS A 61 -7.65 -8.87 -4.18
N PHE A 62 -8.97 -8.80 -4.29
CA PHE A 62 -9.76 -9.64 -5.19
C PHE A 62 -9.99 -8.88 -6.50
N GLN A 63 -9.56 -9.44 -7.63
CA GLN A 63 -9.96 -8.97 -8.95
C GLN A 63 -10.96 -9.93 -9.57
N LYS A 64 -12.11 -9.41 -9.98
CA LYS A 64 -13.14 -10.16 -10.71
C LYS A 64 -12.90 -10.00 -12.20
N THR A 65 -12.58 -11.09 -12.90
CA THR A 65 -12.55 -11.12 -14.36
C THR A 65 -13.89 -11.69 -14.86
N THR A 66 -14.67 -10.88 -15.58
CA THR A 66 -15.96 -11.30 -16.14
C THR A 66 -15.77 -12.02 -17.47
N THR A 67 -15.64 -13.34 -17.42
CA THR A 67 -15.86 -14.24 -18.57
C THR A 67 -16.54 -15.53 -18.10
N SER A 68 -17.88 -15.52 -18.06
CA SER A 68 -18.85 -16.64 -17.98
C SER A 68 -18.60 -17.89 -17.09
N LYS A 69 -17.53 -17.93 -16.29
CA LYS A 69 -17.32 -18.79 -15.12
C LYS A 69 -16.73 -17.90 -14.05
N THR A 70 -17.27 -17.96 -12.84
CA THR A 70 -16.90 -17.07 -11.73
C THR A 70 -15.53 -17.45 -11.16
N SER A 71 -14.46 -17.18 -11.92
CA SER A 71 -13.08 -17.27 -11.47
C SER A 71 -12.74 -16.00 -10.69
N TYR A 72 -12.38 -16.17 -9.42
CA TYR A 72 -11.82 -15.11 -8.59
C TYR A 72 -10.31 -15.30 -8.50
N HIS A 73 -9.58 -14.23 -8.81
CA HIS A 73 -8.13 -14.18 -8.62
C HIS A 73 -7.87 -13.52 -7.26
N ALA A 74 -7.29 -14.28 -6.34
CA ALA A 74 -6.81 -13.76 -5.07
C ALA A 74 -5.29 -13.59 -5.15
N ARG A 75 -4.81 -12.35 -4.93
CA ARG A 75 -3.37 -12.06 -4.86
C ARG A 75 -2.97 -11.90 -3.40
N VAL A 76 -2.01 -12.72 -2.95
CA VAL A 76 -1.36 -12.55 -1.64
C VAL A 76 -0.19 -11.58 -1.83
N ILE A 77 -0.36 -10.35 -1.37
CA ILE A 77 0.72 -9.36 -1.35
C ILE A 77 1.54 -9.63 -0.10
N SER A 78 2.86 -9.72 -0.23
CA SER A 78 3.74 -9.71 0.94
C SER A 78 3.57 -8.38 1.67
N THR A 79 2.78 -8.38 2.74
CA THR A 79 2.49 -7.21 3.58
C THR A 79 3.78 -6.51 4.02
N ARG A 80 4.84 -7.27 4.29
CA ARG A 80 6.12 -6.73 4.77
C ARG A 80 6.79 -5.76 3.79
N ILE A 81 6.82 -6.09 2.49
CA ILE A 81 7.45 -5.21 1.48
C ILE A 81 6.52 -4.04 1.17
N HIS A 82 5.21 -4.32 1.12
CA HIS A 82 4.19 -3.32 0.91
C HIS A 82 4.18 -2.22 2.00
N ASP A 83 4.44 -2.59 3.25
CA ASP A 83 4.39 -1.67 4.40
C ASP A 83 5.70 -0.90 4.62
N VAL A 84 6.71 -1.07 3.75
CA VAL A 84 7.98 -0.33 3.80
C VAL A 84 7.77 1.20 3.84
N PRO A 85 6.88 1.80 3.02
CA PRO A 85 6.62 3.24 3.06
C PRO A 85 6.13 3.70 4.43
N GLN A 86 5.19 2.97 5.04
CA GLN A 86 4.67 3.28 6.37
C GLN A 86 5.79 3.30 7.41
N MET A 87 6.64 2.27 7.43
CA MET A 87 7.74 2.18 8.38
C MET A 87 8.77 3.29 8.18
N TRP A 88 9.12 3.56 6.92
CA TRP A 88 10.11 4.58 6.58
C TRP A 88 9.61 6.00 6.89
N LEU A 89 8.42 6.36 6.44
CA LEU A 89 7.89 7.72 6.62
C LEU A 89 7.57 8.01 8.10
N SER A 90 7.18 7.01 8.88
CA SER A 90 7.02 7.15 10.33
C SER A 90 8.37 7.40 11.04
N LEU A 91 9.45 6.76 10.57
CA LEU A 91 10.80 7.02 11.08
C LEU A 91 11.30 8.40 10.67
N GLU A 92 11.06 8.84 9.43
CA GLU A 92 11.41 10.18 8.96
C GLU A 92 10.69 11.25 9.81
N ALA A 93 9.39 11.12 10.05
CA ALA A 93 8.63 12.05 10.89
C ALA A 93 9.18 12.12 12.34
N SER A 94 9.62 10.98 12.89
CA SER A 94 10.25 10.92 14.21
C SER A 94 11.62 11.59 14.20
N THR A 95 12.40 11.40 13.13
CA THR A 95 13.73 12.00 12.97
C THR A 95 13.64 13.51 12.80
N MET A 96 12.69 14.00 12.00
CA MET A 96 12.39 15.43 11.86
C MET A 96 12.15 16.10 13.21
N GLN A 97 11.41 15.46 14.11
CA GLN A 97 11.18 15.98 15.46
C GLN A 97 12.46 15.94 16.30
N ALA A 98 13.18 14.82 16.29
CA ALA A 98 14.38 14.63 17.12
C ALA A 98 15.52 15.59 16.76
N THR A 99 15.62 16.02 15.51
CA THR A 99 16.63 16.98 15.04
C THR A 99 16.18 18.44 15.12
N GLY A 100 14.95 18.70 15.58
CA GLY A 100 14.39 20.05 15.68
C GLY A 100 13.89 20.63 14.35
N PHE A 101 13.85 19.84 13.28
CA PHE A 101 13.18 20.25 12.04
C PHE A 101 11.68 20.47 12.30
N LEU A 102 11.02 19.59 13.06
CA LEU A 102 9.68 19.85 13.60
C LEU A 102 9.77 20.18 15.09
N SER A 103 9.09 21.23 15.54
CA SER A 103 8.81 21.41 16.96
C SER A 103 7.83 20.33 17.46
N GLN A 104 7.67 20.22 18.78
CA GLN A 104 6.68 19.31 19.36
C GLN A 104 5.25 19.65 18.90
N ASP A 105 4.89 20.93 18.88
CA ASP A 105 3.56 21.39 18.45
C ASP A 105 3.34 21.15 16.96
N GLU A 106 4.35 21.41 16.14
CA GLU A 106 4.34 21.09 14.70
C GLU A 106 4.12 19.58 14.47
N ARG A 107 4.81 18.73 15.24
CA ARG A 107 4.64 17.28 15.14
C ARG A 107 3.25 16.81 15.55
N GLN A 108 2.65 17.43 16.58
CA GLN A 108 1.29 17.12 17.02
C GLN A 108 0.24 17.59 16.02
N HIS A 109 0.53 18.66 15.28
CA HIS A 109 -0.33 19.17 14.22
C HIS A 109 -0.34 18.27 12.98
N LEU A 110 0.76 17.54 12.70
CA LEU A 110 0.88 16.63 11.56
C LEU A 110 0.55 15.19 11.97
N LEU A 111 -0.67 14.75 11.69
CA LEU A 111 -1.11 13.38 11.96
C LEU A 111 -0.57 12.43 10.89
N THR A 112 0.07 11.34 11.31
CA THR A 112 0.43 10.23 10.42
C THR A 112 -0.71 9.22 10.42
N VAL A 113 -1.31 8.98 9.25
CA VAL A 113 -2.51 8.16 9.13
C VAL A 113 -2.29 6.98 8.17
N VAL A 114 -2.93 5.86 8.51
CA VAL A 114 -2.95 4.62 7.73
C VAL A 114 -4.34 4.03 7.84
N GLY A 115 -4.81 3.32 6.80
CA GLY A 115 -6.14 2.71 6.80
C GLY A 115 -7.30 3.71 6.93
N THR A 116 -7.05 4.97 6.57
CA THR A 116 -8.04 6.05 6.67
C THR A 116 -8.57 6.39 5.28
N LYS A 117 -9.90 6.32 5.14
CA LYS A 117 -10.58 6.65 3.90
C LYS A 117 -10.83 8.15 3.80
N PHE A 118 -10.37 8.71 2.70
CA PHE A 118 -10.62 10.09 2.31
C PHE A 118 -11.66 10.15 1.20
N GLU A 119 -12.46 11.22 1.23
CA GLU A 119 -13.51 11.55 0.26
C GLU A 119 -13.42 13.06 -0.04
N GLY A 120 -14.31 13.59 -0.90
CA GLY A 120 -14.34 15.03 -1.19
C GLY A 120 -13.32 15.48 -2.25
N PHE A 121 -12.83 14.56 -3.07
CA PHE A 121 -11.96 14.87 -4.19
C PHE A 121 -12.65 15.78 -5.22
N ALA A 122 -11.88 16.71 -5.78
CA ALA A 122 -12.30 17.64 -6.82
C ALA A 122 -12.40 16.95 -8.20
N PHE A 123 -13.03 17.65 -9.15
CA PHE A 123 -13.11 17.23 -10.56
C PHE A 123 -11.72 16.91 -11.14
N PRO A 124 -11.52 15.82 -11.91
CA PRO A 124 -12.53 14.91 -12.45
C PRO A 124 -12.94 13.77 -11.51
N TYR A 125 -12.43 13.73 -10.28
CA TYR A 125 -12.60 12.62 -9.33
C TYR A 125 -13.73 12.83 -8.32
N VAL A 126 -14.70 13.70 -8.60
CA VAL A 126 -15.83 13.96 -7.70
C VAL A 126 -16.57 12.66 -7.34
N GLY A 127 -16.83 12.46 -6.05
CA GLY A 127 -17.49 11.26 -5.53
C GLY A 127 -16.56 10.05 -5.37
N SER A 128 -15.28 10.17 -5.76
CA SER A 128 -14.28 9.14 -5.48
C SER A 128 -13.97 9.04 -3.99
N ARG A 129 -13.39 7.89 -3.62
CA ARG A 129 -12.92 7.60 -2.26
C ARG A 129 -11.58 6.89 -2.37
N LYS A 130 -10.65 7.20 -1.47
CA LYS A 130 -9.33 6.58 -1.49
C LYS A 130 -8.79 6.42 -0.08
N GLU A 131 -8.12 5.31 0.16
CA GLU A 131 -7.42 4.99 1.39
C GLU A 131 -5.94 4.84 1.01
N PRO A 132 -5.10 5.87 1.27
CA PRO A 132 -3.67 5.77 1.05
C PRO A 132 -3.03 4.74 1.98
N ASP A 133 -1.98 4.09 1.50
CA ASP A 133 -1.18 3.18 2.34
C ASP A 133 -0.54 3.94 3.51
N TRP A 134 -0.20 5.21 3.27
CA TRP A 134 0.21 6.14 4.31
C TRP A 134 -0.06 7.58 3.90
N ALA A 135 -0.35 8.46 4.87
CA ALA A 135 -0.44 9.90 4.61
C ALA A 135 -0.07 10.79 5.82
N ILE A 136 0.26 12.05 5.54
CA ILE A 136 0.33 13.14 6.51
C ILE A 136 -0.94 13.96 6.39
N LEU A 137 -1.67 14.10 7.50
CA LEU A 137 -2.87 14.92 7.61
C LEU A 137 -2.62 16.06 8.60
N PRO A 138 -2.48 17.31 8.13
CA PRO A 138 -2.57 18.47 9.00
C PRO A 138 -3.90 18.47 9.75
N SER A 139 -3.87 18.66 11.08
CA SER A 139 -5.00 18.37 11.98
C SER A 139 -6.33 19.10 11.66
N THR A 140 -6.27 20.19 10.90
CA THR A 140 -7.44 21.00 10.50
C THR A 140 -7.94 20.70 9.08
N ASP A 141 -7.23 19.89 8.31
CA ASP A 141 -7.56 19.59 6.92
C ASP A 141 -8.46 18.36 6.78
N THR A 142 -9.25 18.33 5.71
CA THR A 142 -10.11 17.17 5.36
C THR A 142 -9.40 16.14 4.49
N LEU A 143 -8.30 16.53 3.86
CA LEU A 143 -7.48 15.71 2.98
C LEU A 143 -6.02 15.85 3.40
N PRO A 144 -5.20 14.80 3.18
CA PRO A 144 -3.80 14.87 3.56
C PRO A 144 -3.02 15.90 2.73
N SER A 145 -1.83 16.27 3.20
CA SER A 145 -0.88 17.10 2.48
C SER A 145 0.16 16.27 1.72
N VAL A 146 0.50 15.10 2.24
CA VAL A 146 1.40 14.12 1.60
C VAL A 146 0.75 12.75 1.67
N ALA A 147 0.79 11.99 0.58
CA ALA A 147 0.30 10.61 0.53
C ALA A 147 1.35 9.68 -0.08
N ALA A 148 1.29 8.39 0.25
CA ALA A 148 2.12 7.36 -0.33
C ALA A 148 1.28 6.14 -0.71
N GLU A 149 1.66 5.52 -1.83
CA GLU A 149 1.10 4.27 -2.32
C GLU A 149 2.23 3.29 -2.64
N SER A 150 1.99 2.02 -2.39
CA SER A 150 2.91 0.94 -2.69
C SER A 150 2.25 -0.15 -3.53
N GLY A 151 3.00 -0.70 -4.47
CA GLY A 151 2.51 -1.85 -5.20
C GLY A 151 3.57 -2.57 -5.99
N TRP A 152 3.17 -3.70 -6.54
CA TRP A 152 4.00 -4.45 -7.47
C TRP A 152 3.88 -3.87 -8.89
N SER A 153 4.93 -4.01 -9.68
CA SER A 153 5.01 -3.51 -11.07
C SER A 153 3.85 -3.95 -11.95
N ASP A 154 3.25 -5.11 -11.69
CA ASP A 154 2.09 -5.61 -12.44
C ASP A 154 0.86 -4.71 -12.30
N ASN A 155 0.79 -3.90 -11.24
CA ASN A 155 -0.31 -2.98 -10.94
C ASN A 155 0.06 -1.52 -11.26
N TRP A 156 1.08 -1.30 -12.10
CA TRP A 156 1.58 0.06 -12.37
C TRP A 156 0.50 1.04 -12.86
N SER A 157 -0.35 0.62 -13.79
CA SER A 157 -1.45 1.47 -14.28
C SER A 157 -2.43 1.89 -13.19
N LYS A 158 -2.67 0.99 -12.22
CA LYS A 158 -3.51 1.28 -11.05
C LYS A 158 -2.82 2.26 -10.11
N LEU A 159 -1.53 2.07 -9.83
CA LEU A 159 -0.74 3.00 -8.99
C LEU A 159 -0.72 4.41 -9.57
N ILE A 160 -0.60 4.54 -10.90
CA ILE A 160 -0.70 5.84 -11.57
C ILE A 160 -2.11 6.43 -11.42
N GLY A 161 -3.17 5.65 -11.63
CA GLY A 161 -4.54 6.15 -11.43
C GLY A 161 -4.82 6.59 -9.98
N ASP A 162 -4.30 5.85 -9.01
CA ASP A 162 -4.37 6.21 -7.58
C ASP A 162 -3.59 7.50 -7.29
N MET A 163 -2.41 7.67 -7.88
CA MET A 163 -1.62 8.89 -7.78
C MET A 163 -2.35 10.10 -8.37
N GLU A 164 -2.91 9.99 -9.57
CA GLU A 164 -3.64 11.09 -10.20
C GLU A 164 -4.88 11.47 -9.39
N LEU A 165 -5.64 10.48 -8.90
CA LEU A 165 -6.79 10.72 -8.03
C LEU A 165 -6.37 11.52 -6.79
N LEU A 166 -5.30 11.09 -6.10
CA LEU A 166 -4.80 11.75 -4.91
C LEU A 166 -4.29 13.16 -5.23
N LEU A 167 -3.45 13.31 -6.25
CA LEU A 167 -2.73 14.54 -6.51
C LEU A 167 -3.59 15.58 -7.25
N VAL A 168 -4.28 15.18 -8.32
CA VAL A 168 -5.15 16.07 -9.11
C VAL A 168 -6.49 16.24 -8.42
N GLY A 169 -7.11 15.15 -7.97
CA GLY A 169 -8.39 15.19 -7.25
C GLY A 169 -8.26 15.79 -5.85
N GLY A 170 -7.14 15.58 -5.15
CA GLY A 170 -6.95 16.06 -3.78
C GLY A 170 -6.52 17.52 -3.65
N ARG A 171 -6.60 18.30 -4.73
CA ARG A 171 -6.30 19.72 -4.71
C ARG A 171 -7.32 20.52 -3.87
N PRO A 172 -6.89 21.62 -3.22
CA PRO A 172 -5.51 22.09 -3.13
C PRO A 172 -4.71 21.43 -2.01
N ASN A 173 -5.22 20.42 -1.30
CA ASN A 173 -4.62 19.88 -0.08
C ASN A 173 -3.39 18.99 -0.31
N ILE A 174 -3.49 17.94 -1.14
CA ILE A 174 -2.40 16.96 -1.34
C ILE A 174 -1.29 17.60 -2.18
N GLN A 175 -0.14 17.97 -1.62
CA GLN A 175 0.97 18.58 -2.37
C GLN A 175 1.88 17.56 -3.06
N LEU A 176 2.04 16.39 -2.45
CA LEU A 176 3.05 15.39 -2.83
C LEU A 176 2.47 13.98 -2.74
N VAL A 177 2.69 13.17 -3.78
CA VAL A 177 2.41 11.74 -3.75
C VAL A 177 3.70 10.95 -4.00
N LEU A 178 3.98 9.99 -3.12
CA LEU A 178 5.10 9.07 -3.23
C LEU A 178 4.63 7.70 -3.72
N LEU A 179 5.16 7.22 -4.84
CA LEU A 179 4.87 5.90 -5.38
C LEU A 179 6.05 4.95 -5.19
N PHE A 180 5.79 3.83 -4.51
CA PHE A 180 6.76 2.76 -4.30
C PHE A 180 6.39 1.57 -5.17
N THR A 181 7.24 1.28 -6.16
CA THR A 181 7.02 0.16 -7.06
C THR A 181 8.04 -0.93 -6.77
N TRP A 182 7.55 -2.15 -6.53
CA TRP A 182 8.37 -3.33 -6.29
C TRP A 182 8.27 -4.30 -7.47
N SER A 183 9.36 -5.00 -7.79
CA SER A 183 9.35 -6.04 -8.82
C SER A 183 10.15 -7.25 -8.40
N LYS A 184 9.59 -8.45 -8.63
CA LYS A 184 10.32 -9.71 -8.43
C LYS A 184 11.21 -9.97 -9.64
N ARG A 185 12.45 -10.35 -9.37
CA ARG A 185 13.49 -10.66 -10.35
C ARG A 185 13.89 -12.13 -10.22
N VAL A 186 14.68 -12.59 -11.17
CA VAL A 186 15.28 -13.94 -11.14
C VAL A 186 16.06 -14.17 -9.84
N HIS A 187 16.18 -15.43 -9.42
CA HIS A 187 16.88 -15.84 -8.18
C HIS A 187 16.29 -15.23 -6.89
N ASN A 188 14.97 -15.08 -6.85
CA ASN A 188 14.23 -14.53 -5.70
C ASN A 188 14.72 -13.14 -5.26
N ARG A 189 15.15 -12.32 -6.23
CA ARG A 189 15.59 -10.95 -5.96
C ARG A 189 14.43 -9.98 -6.07
N VAL A 190 14.45 -8.90 -5.30
CA VAL A 190 13.42 -7.85 -5.33
C VAL A 190 14.08 -6.51 -5.63
N ALA A 191 13.65 -5.90 -6.72
CA ALA A 191 13.98 -4.52 -7.06
C ALA A 191 12.88 -3.59 -6.54
N GLY A 192 13.25 -2.35 -6.25
CA GLY A 192 12.36 -1.32 -5.77
C GLY A 192 12.70 0.03 -6.39
N GLU A 193 11.68 0.82 -6.68
CA GLU A 193 11.78 2.17 -7.22
C GLU A 193 10.87 3.10 -6.42
N LEU A 194 11.33 4.32 -6.15
CA LEU A 194 10.56 5.38 -5.53
C LEU A 194 10.44 6.54 -6.51
N ARG A 195 9.20 6.96 -6.76
CA ARG A 195 8.87 8.16 -7.53
C ARG A 195 8.12 9.15 -6.67
N ALA A 196 8.40 10.43 -6.86
CA ALA A 196 7.65 11.51 -6.23
C ALA A 196 6.95 12.33 -7.31
N TYR A 197 5.67 12.60 -7.09
CA TYR A 197 4.82 13.37 -7.99
C TYR A 197 4.31 14.63 -7.31
N GLU A 198 4.32 15.72 -8.05
CA GLU A 198 3.79 17.03 -7.66
C GLU A 198 2.75 17.50 -8.68
N ARG A 199 1.99 18.55 -8.33
CA ARG A 199 1.17 19.24 -9.32
C ARG A 199 1.96 20.32 -10.04
N THR A 200 1.82 20.38 -11.35
CA THR A 200 2.22 21.54 -12.15
C THR A 200 1.34 22.75 -11.85
N ALA A 201 1.74 23.93 -12.32
CA ALA A 201 0.92 25.14 -12.26
C ALA A 201 -0.43 25.00 -13.01
N ALA A 202 -0.50 24.11 -14.02
CA ALA A 202 -1.73 23.80 -14.74
C ALA A 202 -2.69 22.89 -13.94
N GLY A 203 -2.22 22.29 -12.84
CA GLY A 203 -2.98 21.37 -12.00
C GLY A 203 -2.80 19.89 -12.36
N ASP A 204 -2.02 19.58 -13.40
CA ASP A 204 -1.71 18.21 -13.82
C ASP A 204 -0.61 17.59 -12.95
N ALA A 205 -0.62 16.26 -12.82
CA ALA A 205 0.45 15.54 -12.15
C ALA A 205 1.75 15.56 -12.98
N SER A 206 2.88 15.81 -12.32
CA SER A 206 4.21 15.76 -12.91
C SER A 206 5.15 14.96 -12.01
N GLU A 207 5.99 14.13 -12.62
CA GLU A 207 7.06 13.44 -11.90
C GLU A 207 8.12 14.48 -11.51
N ARG A 208 8.31 14.66 -10.20
CA ARG A 208 9.39 15.50 -9.66
C ARG A 208 10.70 14.72 -9.62
N PHE A 209 10.60 13.43 -9.34
CA PHE A 209 11.75 12.62 -8.94
C PHE A 209 11.50 11.13 -9.19
N CYS A 210 12.54 10.40 -9.60
CA CYS A 210 12.55 8.95 -9.70
C CYS A 210 13.93 8.40 -9.33
N SER A 211 13.99 7.38 -8.46
CA SER A 211 15.25 6.68 -8.17
C SER A 211 15.04 5.25 -7.69
N GLY A 212 16.05 4.41 -7.96
CA GLY A 212 16.11 3.03 -7.49
C GLY A 212 16.35 2.94 -5.98
N ILE A 213 15.49 2.18 -5.31
CA ILE A 213 15.75 1.65 -3.96
C ILE A 213 16.74 0.49 -4.09
N PHE A 214 16.41 -0.49 -4.95
CA PHE A 214 17.26 -1.62 -5.33
C PHE A 214 17.13 -1.94 -6.83
N PRO A 215 18.24 -2.25 -7.54
CA PRO A 215 19.62 -2.12 -7.06
C PRO A 215 19.97 -0.68 -6.68
N ILE A 216 20.94 -0.53 -5.79
CA ILE A 216 21.41 0.80 -5.39
C ILE A 216 22.10 1.42 -6.62
N PRO A 217 21.64 2.57 -7.14
CA PRO A 217 22.29 3.25 -8.25
C PRO A 217 23.73 3.64 -7.88
N GLU A 218 24.67 3.53 -8.83
CA GLU A 218 26.08 3.94 -8.64
C GLU A 218 26.17 5.44 -8.28
N GLU A 219 25.43 6.25 -9.03
CA GLU A 219 25.17 7.64 -8.72
C GLU A 219 23.70 7.79 -8.38
N GLY A 220 23.41 8.16 -7.14
CA GLY A 220 22.06 8.30 -6.66
C GLY A 220 21.94 9.41 -5.63
N PRO A 221 20.78 10.06 -5.54
CA PRO A 221 20.51 11.10 -4.55
C PRO A 221 20.54 10.51 -3.14
N ALA A 222 20.93 11.34 -2.17
CA ALA A 222 20.94 10.96 -0.75
C ALA A 222 19.51 10.81 -0.18
N GLY A 223 18.55 11.53 -0.77
CA GLY A 223 17.15 11.51 -0.37
C GLY A 223 16.21 12.20 -1.35
N ILE A 224 14.97 12.42 -0.90
CA ILE A 224 13.97 13.24 -1.59
C ILE A 224 13.75 14.49 -0.76
N ALA A 225 13.92 15.66 -1.37
CA ALA A 225 13.61 16.93 -0.76
C ALA A 225 12.09 17.10 -0.59
N VAL A 226 11.67 17.38 0.64
CA VAL A 226 10.30 17.77 0.98
C VAL A 226 10.37 19.06 1.78
N THR A 227 9.61 20.06 1.36
CA THR A 227 9.55 21.35 2.04
C THR A 227 8.59 21.29 3.23
N ARG A 228 8.81 22.15 4.23
CA ARG A 228 7.87 22.34 5.34
C ARG A 228 6.49 22.75 4.79
N GLY A 229 6.43 23.62 3.79
CA GLY A 229 5.18 24.02 3.14
C GLY A 229 4.38 22.84 2.60
N GLU A 230 5.06 21.84 2.03
CA GLU A 230 4.38 20.62 1.54
C GLU A 230 3.85 19.73 2.66
N LEU A 231 4.58 19.63 3.78
CA LEU A 231 4.11 18.87 4.94
C LEU A 231 2.86 19.48 5.57
N PHE A 232 2.79 20.82 5.64
CA PHE A 232 1.68 21.54 6.25
C PHE A 232 0.55 21.86 5.28
N GLY A 233 0.79 21.79 3.97
CA GLY A 233 -0.23 22.00 2.95
C GLY A 233 -0.95 23.33 3.10
N VAL A 234 -2.28 23.30 2.93
CA VAL A 234 -3.12 24.51 2.94
C VAL A 234 -3.34 25.09 4.33
N SER A 235 -3.17 24.28 5.38
CA SER A 235 -3.18 24.75 6.77
C SER A 235 -2.05 25.75 7.04
N GLY A 236 -0.97 25.71 6.25
CA GLY A 236 0.16 26.62 6.38
C GLY A 236 1.08 26.29 7.56
N VAL A 237 2.27 26.89 7.53
CA VAL A 237 3.29 26.66 8.58
C VAL A 237 3.04 27.53 9.80
N PHE A 238 3.59 27.12 10.95
CA PHE A 238 3.46 27.86 12.20
C PHE A 238 4.12 29.25 12.12
N PRO A 239 3.66 30.25 12.88
CA PRO A 239 4.24 31.59 12.89
C PRO A 239 5.76 31.59 13.13
N GLY A 240 6.49 32.38 12.34
CA GLY A 240 7.96 32.46 12.43
C GLY A 240 8.71 31.29 11.79
N ARG A 241 8.02 30.35 11.15
CA ARG A 241 8.62 29.24 10.39
C ARG A 241 8.67 29.57 8.90
N ASN A 242 9.68 29.05 8.22
CA ASN A 242 9.82 29.21 6.78
C ASN A 242 9.26 27.98 6.06
N ALA A 243 8.29 28.21 5.18
CA ALA A 243 7.69 27.15 4.36
C ALA A 243 8.70 26.52 3.39
N ALA A 244 9.76 27.24 3.02
CA ALA A 244 10.81 26.75 2.13
C ALA A 244 11.89 25.91 2.84
N ASP A 245 11.82 25.73 4.17
CA ASP A 245 12.74 24.84 4.87
C ASP A 245 12.62 23.42 4.30
N VAL A 246 13.74 22.81 3.93
CA VAL A 246 13.77 21.49 3.29
C VAL A 246 14.20 20.43 4.30
N TRP A 247 13.47 19.33 4.33
CA TRP A 247 13.92 18.06 4.88
C TRP A 247 14.27 17.10 3.75
N GLU A 248 15.39 16.40 3.88
CA GLU A 248 15.76 15.34 2.95
C GLU A 248 15.32 13.97 3.52
N LEU A 249 14.29 13.37 2.91
CA LEU A 249 13.84 12.02 3.23
C LEU A 249 14.90 11.01 2.81
N SER A 250 15.52 10.30 3.76
CA SER A 250 16.76 9.55 3.51
C SER A 250 16.57 8.23 2.76
N PHE A 251 17.26 8.06 1.62
CA PHE A 251 17.34 6.79 0.92
C PHE A 251 18.11 5.73 1.70
N ALA A 252 19.09 6.12 2.52
CA ALA A 252 19.84 5.17 3.34
C ALA A 252 18.90 4.46 4.33
N ARG A 253 18.06 5.22 5.04
CA ARG A 253 17.05 4.67 5.96
C ARG A 253 15.98 3.85 5.24
N LEU A 254 15.51 4.33 4.08
CA LEU A 254 14.57 3.57 3.24
C LEU A 254 15.15 2.21 2.84
N ARG A 255 16.38 2.18 2.32
CA ARG A 255 17.06 0.96 1.86
C ARG A 255 17.32 -0.01 2.99
N GLU A 256 17.67 0.48 4.18
CA GLU A 256 17.85 -0.38 5.36
C GLU A 256 16.54 -1.09 5.74
N ILE A 257 15.44 -0.33 5.83
CA ILE A 257 14.10 -0.87 6.13
C ILE A 257 13.66 -1.85 5.04
N ALA A 258 13.79 -1.46 3.78
CA ALA A 258 13.42 -2.27 2.63
C ALA A 258 14.23 -3.58 2.59
N ALA A 259 15.54 -3.53 2.78
CA ALA A 259 16.40 -4.72 2.81
C ALA A 259 15.97 -5.69 3.92
N ARG A 260 15.65 -5.17 5.10
CA ARG A 260 15.15 -5.98 6.22
C ARG A 260 13.83 -6.66 5.86
N MET A 261 12.87 -5.94 5.28
CA MET A 261 11.56 -6.48 4.91
C MET A 261 11.64 -7.48 3.76
N ILE A 262 12.47 -7.21 2.75
CA ILE A 262 12.73 -8.13 1.64
C ILE A 262 13.32 -9.45 2.16
N ARG A 263 14.36 -9.39 3.00
CA ARG A 263 14.98 -10.59 3.60
C ARG A 263 14.02 -11.33 4.53
N ALA A 264 13.20 -10.61 5.30
CA ALA A 264 12.18 -11.20 6.14
C ALA A 264 11.05 -11.88 5.34
N GLY A 265 10.91 -11.56 4.05
CA GLY A 265 10.06 -12.26 3.09
C GLY A 265 10.75 -13.41 2.36
N GLY A 266 11.97 -13.79 2.74
CA GLY A 266 12.74 -14.86 2.09
C GLY A 266 13.43 -14.46 0.78
N CYS A 267 13.34 -13.18 0.40
CA CYS A 267 13.92 -12.63 -0.83
C CYS A 267 15.27 -11.96 -0.58
N VAL A 268 15.96 -11.59 -1.66
CA VAL A 268 17.22 -10.84 -1.62
C VAL A 268 17.05 -9.49 -2.34
N PRO A 269 17.55 -8.37 -1.81
CA PRO A 269 17.57 -7.12 -2.57
C PRO A 269 18.31 -7.26 -3.91
N ALA A 270 17.75 -6.66 -4.97
CA ALA A 270 18.33 -6.65 -6.32
C ALA A 270 19.64 -5.85 -6.41
#